data_AF-A0A937D1Z5-F1
#
_entry.id   AF-A0A937D1Z5-F1
#
_cell.length_a   1.000
_cell.length_b   1.000
_cell.length_c   1.000
_cell.angle_alpha   90.00
_cell.angle_beta   90.00
_cell.angle_gamma   90.00
#
_symmetry.space_group_name_H-M   'P 1'
#
loop_
_entity.id
_entity.type
_entity.pdbx_description
1 polymer ?
#
loop_
_entity_poly.entity_id
_entity_poly.type
_entity_poly.pdbx_seq_one_letter_code
_entity_poly.pdbx_strand_id
1 'polypeptide(L)'
;MASLVLSSEHRDAALAFYGFARLADDVADAPDLGAAEKLARLEALEQALVSGDPTVPEAARLHAADRRHKAGLVQARDLLRAFRQDVVKARYNEWAELVGYCRLSANPVGRFLLALHGERIAAQAPADALCTALQILNHLQDCGDDRERLGRIYIPIRWMMAAGSEAAFFDPSQATIRRSVFDAMLDRVDALIDQAQCLPQHLQSRRLRAQSIATIALARCLSQRLRLADPVVQRVQVNKPDAIKAFLRGLGGLARAPVNGDHRVTAAVVRRSGSSFRLGMQSLARERRRAMHAVYAFCRAADDIADGAAPASEKRAFLRDWRCEIDRLHRAPETPIGRELARASSLFKLPLEECHALLDGMETDCADRVRLASDHELGLYGRRVAGSVGALSIRIFGAPAAHDFALNLGRTLQLVNILRDVDEDAACERVYIPLSRLAQLGLQDAPAAALVADPRFARVCESLAEEARAGFAAADEALTRLDRAALKPAILMMENYRRVLARLAARGWGVRQGKLRLSATDRLQLITRAMRPA
;
A
#
# COMPACT_ATOMS: atom_id res chain seq x y z
N MET A 1 24.45 -15.49 4.92
CA MET A 1 24.24 -16.08 3.57
C MET A 1 24.68 -15.18 2.40
N ALA A 2 25.10 -13.92 2.62
CA ALA A 2 25.51 -13.00 1.54
C ALA A 2 26.94 -13.21 0.97
N SER A 3 27.80 -14.03 1.60
CA SER A 3 29.25 -14.06 1.26
C SER A 3 29.66 -14.93 0.06
N LEU A 4 28.78 -15.80 -0.46
CA LEU A 4 29.10 -16.68 -1.60
C LEU A 4 28.97 -15.99 -2.97
N VAL A 5 28.60 -14.70 -3.01
CA VAL A 5 28.08 -14.00 -4.20
C VAL A 5 29.04 -12.89 -4.69
N LEU A 6 30.06 -12.54 -3.91
CA LEU A 6 31.02 -11.48 -4.24
C LEU A 6 32.34 -12.06 -4.79
N SER A 7 33.00 -11.33 -5.70
CA SER A 7 34.43 -11.56 -6.00
C SER A 7 35.22 -11.47 -4.68
N SER A 8 36.41 -12.08 -4.62
CA SER A 8 37.25 -12.01 -3.41
C SER A 8 37.45 -10.56 -2.95
N GLU A 9 37.74 -9.66 -3.89
CA GLU A 9 37.95 -8.24 -3.64
C GLU A 9 36.69 -7.51 -3.12
N HIS A 10 35.52 -7.71 -3.75
CA HIS A 10 34.28 -7.08 -3.24
C HIS A 10 33.83 -7.69 -1.90
N ARG A 11 34.20 -8.94 -1.63
CA ARG A 11 33.89 -9.59 -0.35
C ARG A 11 34.64 -8.92 0.79
N ASP A 12 35.91 -8.59 0.59
CA ASP A 12 36.73 -7.94 1.61
C ASP A 12 36.19 -6.54 1.91
N ALA A 13 35.85 -5.75 0.88
CA ALA A 13 35.23 -4.44 1.06
C ALA A 13 33.88 -4.53 1.78
N ALA A 14 33.03 -5.51 1.43
CA ALA A 14 31.77 -5.72 2.10
C ALA A 14 31.94 -6.14 3.56
N LEU A 15 32.90 -7.03 3.86
CA LEU A 15 33.22 -7.44 5.22
C LEU A 15 33.77 -6.28 6.05
N ALA A 16 34.58 -5.40 5.46
CA ALA A 16 35.06 -4.19 6.14
C ALA A 16 33.89 -3.25 6.49
N PHE A 17 32.97 -3.03 5.55
CA PHE A 17 31.78 -2.21 5.78
C PHE A 17 30.88 -2.79 6.88
N TYR A 18 30.55 -4.08 6.79
CA TYR A 18 29.72 -4.75 7.81
C TYR A 18 30.42 -4.84 9.17
N GLY A 19 31.73 -5.06 9.20
CA GLY A 19 32.51 -5.07 10.44
C GLY A 19 32.49 -3.71 11.14
N PHE A 20 32.69 -2.63 10.39
CA PHE A 20 32.59 -1.28 10.94
C PHE A 20 31.17 -0.94 11.42
N ALA A 21 30.14 -1.27 10.63
CA ALA A 21 28.75 -1.04 11.01
C ALA A 21 28.40 -1.80 12.31
N ARG A 22 28.84 -3.06 12.43
CA ARG A 22 28.64 -3.88 13.63
C ARG A 22 29.34 -3.29 14.86
N LEU A 23 30.58 -2.81 14.72
CA LEU A 23 31.29 -2.14 15.81
C LEU A 23 30.53 -0.90 16.30
N ALA A 24 30.02 -0.09 15.37
CA ALA A 24 29.26 1.11 15.73
C ALA A 24 27.90 0.78 16.39
N ASP A 25 27.21 -0.24 15.89
CA ASP A 25 25.96 -0.76 16.46
C ASP A 25 26.19 -1.27 17.90
N ASP A 26 27.26 -2.03 18.13
CA ASP A 26 27.65 -2.53 19.46
C ASP A 26 27.89 -1.38 20.45
N VAL A 27 28.48 -0.27 20.01
CA VAL A 27 28.66 0.92 20.85
C VAL A 27 27.32 1.58 21.18
N ALA A 28 26.41 1.69 20.20
CA ALA A 28 25.10 2.32 20.41
C ALA A 28 24.21 1.51 21.36
N ASP A 29 24.30 0.18 21.31
CA ASP A 29 23.46 -0.74 22.08
C ASP A 29 24.10 -1.24 23.38
N ALA A 30 25.34 -0.83 23.68
CA ALA A 30 26.03 -1.18 24.92
C ALA A 30 25.19 -0.81 26.17
N PRO A 31 24.73 -1.78 26.99
CA PRO A 31 23.79 -1.51 28.08
C PRO A 31 24.44 -0.81 29.28
N ASP A 32 25.76 -0.90 29.40
CA ASP A 32 26.60 -0.39 30.49
C ASP A 32 27.08 1.05 30.27
N LEU A 33 26.88 1.62 29.08
CA LEU A 33 27.34 2.97 28.74
C LEU A 33 26.21 4.00 28.83
N GLY A 34 26.52 5.16 29.42
CA GLY A 34 25.64 6.33 29.38
C GLY A 34 25.56 6.96 27.98
N ALA A 35 24.48 7.68 27.69
CA ALA A 35 24.26 8.29 26.37
C ALA A 35 25.40 9.20 25.90
N ALA A 36 25.94 10.04 26.79
CA ALA A 36 27.07 10.93 26.46
C ALA A 36 28.33 10.15 26.05
N GLU A 37 28.62 9.04 26.73
CA GLU A 37 29.78 8.20 26.43
C GLU A 37 29.60 7.46 25.10
N LYS A 38 28.40 6.92 24.83
CA LYS A 38 28.07 6.31 23.54
C LYS A 38 28.28 7.29 22.39
N LEU A 39 27.78 8.51 22.53
CA LEU A 39 27.93 9.56 21.52
C LEU A 39 29.40 9.93 21.28
N ALA A 40 30.18 10.10 22.35
CA ALA A 40 31.62 10.38 22.25
C ALA A 40 32.39 9.24 21.54
N ARG A 41 32.08 7.99 21.87
CA ARG A 41 32.68 6.82 21.20
C ARG A 41 32.28 6.74 19.72
N LEU A 42 31.02 7.00 19.38
CA LEU A 42 30.57 7.06 17.98
C LEU A 42 31.21 8.23 17.21
N GLU A 43 31.49 9.36 17.85
CA GLU A 43 32.23 10.48 17.26
C GLU A 43 33.70 10.10 17.00
N ALA A 44 34.36 9.46 17.97
CA ALA A 44 35.72 8.94 17.80
C ALA A 44 35.80 7.90 16.67
N LEU A 45 34.81 7.02 16.54
CA LEU A 45 34.72 6.07 15.42
C LEU A 45 34.59 6.78 14.06
N GLU A 46 33.84 7.89 13.97
CA GLU A 46 33.77 8.67 12.72
C GLU A 46 35.12 9.31 12.38
N GLN A 47 35.81 9.88 13.37
CA GLN A 47 37.13 10.47 13.18
C GLN A 47 38.14 9.42 12.72
N ALA A 48 38.18 8.25 13.38
CA ALA A 48 39.03 7.13 13.02
C ALA A 48 38.74 6.62 11.59
N LEU A 49 37.46 6.57 11.19
CA LEU A 49 37.05 6.18 9.84
C LEU A 49 37.56 7.18 8.79
N VAL A 50 37.44 8.48 9.07
CA VAL A 50 37.87 9.54 8.14
C VAL A 50 39.39 9.60 8.02
N SER A 51 40.12 9.47 9.13
CA SER A 51 41.59 9.49 9.13
C SER A 51 42.23 8.17 8.68
N GLY A 52 41.48 7.06 8.71
CA GLY A 52 42.00 5.72 8.48
C GLY A 52 42.89 5.24 9.62
N ASP A 53 42.52 5.57 10.86
CA ASP A 53 43.32 5.32 12.06
C ASP A 53 43.59 3.81 12.26
N PRO A 54 44.86 3.36 12.24
CA PRO A 54 45.22 1.95 12.39
C PRO A 54 44.93 1.39 13.79
N THR A 55 44.71 2.24 14.80
CA THR A 55 44.34 1.81 16.16
C THR A 55 42.91 1.30 16.27
N VAL A 56 42.07 1.60 15.27
CA VAL A 56 40.71 1.07 15.12
C VAL A 56 40.65 0.21 13.85
N PRO A 57 40.95 -1.10 13.91
CA PRO A 57 41.15 -1.94 12.73
C PRO A 57 39.98 -1.98 11.75
N GLU A 58 38.74 -1.92 12.25
CA GLU A 58 37.51 -1.87 11.43
C GLU A 58 37.45 -0.56 10.62
N ALA A 59 37.80 0.56 11.24
CA ALA A 59 37.79 1.88 10.61
C ALA A 59 38.90 2.00 9.54
N ALA A 60 40.12 1.58 9.87
CA ALA A 60 41.24 1.54 8.91
C ALA A 60 40.95 0.63 7.71
N ARG A 61 40.36 -0.55 7.95
CA ARG A 61 39.99 -1.48 6.87
C ARG A 61 38.95 -0.88 5.94
N LEU A 62 37.90 -0.26 6.48
CA LEU A 62 36.88 0.39 5.66
C LEU A 62 37.43 1.62 4.91
N HIS A 63 38.27 2.43 5.55
CA HIS A 63 38.95 3.55 4.91
C HIS A 63 39.80 3.09 3.72
N ALA A 64 40.59 2.02 3.89
CA ALA A 64 41.40 1.46 2.81
C ALA A 64 40.53 0.91 1.67
N ALA A 65 39.42 0.23 1.98
CA ALA A 65 38.45 -0.24 1.00
C ALA A 65 37.81 0.93 0.23
N ASP A 66 37.44 2.02 0.91
CA ASP A 66 36.86 3.21 0.28
C ASP A 66 37.85 3.87 -0.68
N ARG A 67 39.14 4.02 -0.34
CA ARG A 67 40.14 4.56 -1.27
C ARG A 67 40.25 3.76 -2.57
N ARG A 68 40.04 2.44 -2.51
CA ARG A 68 40.11 1.54 -3.66
C ARG A 68 38.83 1.54 -4.49
N HIS A 69 37.67 1.47 -3.84
CA HIS A 69 36.38 1.27 -4.49
C HIS A 69 35.54 2.55 -4.62
N LYS A 70 35.96 3.66 -4.00
CA LYS A 70 35.21 4.92 -3.88
C LYS A 70 33.80 4.69 -3.33
N ALA A 71 33.69 3.78 -2.37
CA ALA A 71 32.44 3.33 -1.79
C ALA A 71 32.65 2.94 -0.33
N GLY A 72 31.74 3.37 0.56
CA GLY A 72 31.70 2.95 1.95
C GLY A 72 31.80 4.09 2.95
N LEU A 73 32.62 5.12 2.71
CA LEU A 73 32.83 6.19 3.69
C LEU A 73 31.57 7.00 3.93
N VAL A 74 30.93 7.51 2.87
CA VAL A 74 29.67 8.28 2.99
C VAL A 74 28.57 7.43 3.63
N GLN A 75 28.46 6.17 3.21
CA GLN A 75 27.41 5.28 3.70
C GLN A 75 27.61 4.90 5.18
N ALA A 76 28.85 4.68 5.62
CA ALA A 76 29.15 4.41 7.02
C ALA A 76 28.90 5.63 7.91
N ARG A 77 29.16 6.85 7.41
CA ARG A 77 28.81 8.08 8.13
C ARG A 77 27.30 8.25 8.28
N ASP A 78 26.51 7.91 7.26
CA ASP A 78 25.05 7.91 7.40
C ASP A 78 24.57 6.88 8.43
N LEU A 79 25.16 5.67 8.48
CA LEU A 79 24.87 4.68 9.52
C LEU A 79 25.23 5.20 10.93
N LEU A 80 26.39 5.85 11.09
CA LEU A 80 26.76 6.47 12.37
C LEU A 80 25.75 7.53 12.83
N ARG A 81 25.15 8.28 11.90
CA ARG A 81 24.07 9.23 12.24
C ARG A 81 22.83 8.50 12.74
N ALA A 82 22.47 7.36 12.16
CA ALA A 82 21.38 6.52 12.68
C ALA A 82 21.69 5.97 14.08
N PHE A 83 22.90 5.42 14.29
CA PHE A 83 23.31 4.90 15.60
C PHE A 83 23.31 5.98 16.69
N ARG A 84 23.79 7.20 16.38
CA ARG A 84 23.68 8.33 17.32
C ARG A 84 22.22 8.71 17.61
N GLN A 85 21.35 8.64 16.59
CA GLN A 85 19.93 8.87 16.78
C GLN A 85 19.32 7.83 17.72
N ASP A 86 19.69 6.55 17.58
CA ASP A 86 19.21 5.46 18.43
C ASP A 86 19.66 5.57 19.90
N VAL A 87 20.74 6.31 20.17
CA VAL A 87 21.19 6.63 21.54
C VAL A 87 20.25 7.64 22.23
N VAL A 88 19.69 8.59 21.49
CA VAL A 88 18.96 9.74 22.06
C VAL A 88 17.46 9.73 21.76
N LYS A 89 17.01 8.93 20.79
CA LYS A 89 15.64 8.95 20.27
C LYS A 89 15.04 7.55 20.34
N ALA A 90 14.05 7.40 21.23
CA ALA A 90 13.39 6.11 21.45
C ALA A 90 12.05 5.97 20.71
N ARG A 91 11.47 7.07 20.21
CA ARG A 91 10.13 7.11 19.61
C ARG A 91 10.09 7.98 18.37
N TYR A 92 9.18 7.64 17.48
CA TYR A 92 8.90 8.34 16.22
C TYR A 92 7.46 8.84 16.22
N ASN A 93 7.22 10.09 15.86
CA ASN A 93 5.90 10.70 15.91
C ASN A 93 5.01 10.28 14.72
N GLU A 94 5.59 10.24 13.52
CA GLU A 94 4.87 10.03 12.25
C GLU A 94 5.69 9.17 11.27
N TRP A 95 5.02 8.62 10.24
CA TRP A 95 5.65 7.73 9.26
C TRP A 95 6.85 8.37 8.54
N ALA A 96 6.76 9.66 8.20
CA ALA A 96 7.82 10.37 7.49
C ALA A 96 9.13 10.39 8.30
N GLU A 97 9.04 10.46 9.62
CA GLU A 97 10.18 10.43 10.52
C GLU A 97 10.82 9.04 10.59
N LEU A 98 10.01 7.99 10.67
CA LEU A 98 10.49 6.59 10.59
C LEU A 98 11.20 6.33 9.26
N VAL A 99 10.61 6.74 8.14
CA VAL A 99 11.25 6.63 6.83
C VAL A 99 12.53 7.46 6.77
N GLY A 100 12.54 8.64 7.39
CA GLY A 100 13.73 9.48 7.56
C GLY A 100 14.86 8.74 8.28
N TYR A 101 14.54 8.01 9.34
CA TYR A 101 15.50 7.13 10.00
C TYR A 101 15.98 5.99 9.10
N CYS A 102 15.10 5.29 8.38
CA CYS A 102 15.50 4.23 7.44
C CYS A 102 16.45 4.72 6.32
N ARG A 103 16.35 6.00 5.92
CA ARG A 103 17.31 6.61 4.97
C ARG A 103 18.74 6.67 5.51
N LEU A 104 18.91 6.66 6.83
CA LEU A 104 20.20 6.63 7.51
C LEU A 104 20.58 5.22 7.98
N SER A 105 19.63 4.41 8.47
CA SER A 105 19.93 3.10 9.08
C SER A 105 19.98 1.94 8.08
N ALA A 106 19.36 2.06 6.90
CA ALA A 106 19.24 0.92 5.98
C ALA A 106 19.64 1.25 4.54
N ASN A 107 19.19 2.38 4.00
CA ASN A 107 19.49 2.76 2.60
C ASN A 107 21.00 2.86 2.31
N PRO A 108 21.86 3.30 3.24
CA PRO A 108 23.30 3.32 2.98
C PRO A 108 23.89 1.96 2.66
N VAL A 109 23.36 0.87 3.23
CA VAL A 109 23.81 -0.50 2.93
C VAL A 109 23.57 -0.85 1.46
N GLY A 110 22.37 -0.55 0.94
CA GLY A 110 22.03 -0.79 -0.47
C GLY A 110 22.87 0.07 -1.42
N ARG A 111 23.01 1.36 -1.09
CA ARG A 111 23.83 2.32 -1.86
C ARG A 111 25.30 1.92 -1.91
N PHE A 112 25.84 1.42 -0.78
CA PHE A 112 27.20 0.89 -0.72
C PHE A 112 27.37 -0.30 -1.69
N LEU A 113 26.44 -1.26 -1.66
CA LEU A 113 26.50 -2.42 -2.56
C LEU A 113 26.39 -2.02 -4.04
N LEU A 114 25.57 -1.02 -4.38
CA LEU A 114 25.49 -0.47 -5.73
C LEU A 114 26.81 0.18 -6.16
N ALA A 115 27.37 1.04 -5.31
CA ALA A 115 28.63 1.74 -5.58
C ALA A 115 29.80 0.75 -5.74
N LEU A 116 29.88 -0.25 -4.85
CA LEU A 116 30.89 -1.30 -4.91
C LEU A 116 30.87 -2.09 -6.23
N HIS A 117 29.69 -2.24 -6.84
CA HIS A 117 29.52 -2.93 -8.12
C HIS A 117 29.54 -1.99 -9.34
N GLY A 118 29.75 -0.68 -9.14
CA GLY A 118 29.72 0.31 -10.22
C GLY A 118 28.36 0.42 -10.91
N GLU A 119 27.27 0.17 -10.18
CA GLU A 119 25.91 0.17 -10.74
C GLU A 119 25.44 1.58 -11.10
N ARG A 120 24.48 1.66 -12.03
CA ARG A 120 23.95 2.95 -12.51
C ARG A 120 23.10 3.63 -11.45
N ILE A 121 23.08 4.98 -11.48
CA ILE A 121 22.26 5.81 -10.57
C ILE A 121 20.76 5.44 -10.58
N ALA A 122 20.24 4.96 -11.72
CA ALA A 122 18.86 4.51 -11.85
C ALA A 122 18.49 3.32 -10.93
N ALA A 123 19.47 2.55 -10.43
CA ALA A 123 19.23 1.48 -9.47
C ALA A 123 19.03 1.99 -8.03
N GLN A 124 19.39 3.24 -7.73
CA GLN A 124 19.41 3.77 -6.37
C GLN A 124 18.01 3.84 -5.75
N ALA A 125 17.04 4.47 -6.41
CA ALA A 125 15.70 4.63 -5.84
C ALA A 125 14.99 3.27 -5.59
N PRO A 126 15.01 2.29 -6.51
CA PRO A 126 14.48 0.95 -6.24
C PRO A 126 15.24 0.19 -5.13
N ALA A 127 16.55 0.43 -4.97
CA ALA A 127 17.34 -0.16 -3.89
C ALA A 127 17.01 0.49 -2.53
N ASP A 128 16.86 1.81 -2.48
CA ASP A 128 16.44 2.55 -1.29
C ASP A 128 15.05 2.07 -0.83
N ALA A 129 14.11 1.88 -1.77
CA ALA A 129 12.79 1.34 -1.46
C ALA A 129 12.88 -0.08 -0.85
N LEU A 130 13.74 -0.95 -1.40
CA LEU A 130 13.96 -2.29 -0.87
C LEU A 130 14.57 -2.26 0.54
N CYS A 131 15.59 -1.43 0.75
CA CYS A 131 16.26 -1.28 2.05
C CYS A 131 15.30 -0.73 3.12
N THR A 132 14.55 0.32 2.79
CA THR A 132 13.53 0.89 3.69
C THR A 132 12.46 -0.15 4.02
N ALA A 133 11.95 -0.90 3.03
CA ALA A 133 10.97 -1.95 3.27
C ALA A 133 11.49 -3.04 4.22
N LEU A 134 12.70 -3.55 3.99
CA LEU A 134 13.31 -4.56 4.86
C LEU A 134 13.51 -4.05 6.28
N GLN A 135 13.94 -2.80 6.43
CA GLN A 135 14.16 -2.21 7.74
C GLN A 135 12.87 -2.08 8.54
N ILE A 136 11.80 -1.59 7.91
CA ILE A 136 10.49 -1.52 8.57
C ILE A 136 9.95 -2.91 8.89
N LEU A 137 10.15 -3.90 8.02
CA LEU A 137 9.79 -5.29 8.33
C LEU A 137 10.57 -5.85 9.52
N ASN A 138 11.85 -5.52 9.68
CA ASN A 138 12.63 -5.90 10.87
C ASN A 138 12.08 -5.22 12.12
N HIS A 139 11.84 -3.92 12.07
CA HIS A 139 11.22 -3.17 13.16
C HIS A 139 9.86 -3.74 13.58
N LEU A 140 9.05 -4.20 12.63
CA LEU A 140 7.79 -4.86 12.94
C LEU A 140 8.00 -6.25 13.55
N GLN A 141 8.94 -7.05 13.05
CA GLN A 141 9.23 -8.39 13.60
C GLN A 141 9.69 -8.36 15.06
N ASP A 142 10.56 -7.41 15.38
CA ASP A 142 11.24 -7.34 16.66
C ASP A 142 10.61 -6.27 17.58
N CYS A 143 9.44 -5.72 17.24
CA CYS A 143 8.83 -4.58 17.97
C CYS A 143 8.57 -4.83 19.46
N GLY A 144 8.26 -6.07 19.86
CA GLY A 144 8.15 -6.45 21.28
C GLY A 144 9.51 -6.49 21.96
N ASP A 145 10.46 -7.21 21.37
CA ASP A 145 11.81 -7.39 21.90
C ASP A 145 12.57 -6.05 22.01
N ASP A 146 12.50 -5.20 20.98
CA ASP A 146 13.15 -3.88 20.95
C ASP A 146 12.60 -2.95 22.04
N ARG A 147 11.28 -3.02 22.31
CA ARG A 147 10.65 -2.25 23.38
C ARG A 147 11.14 -2.70 24.74
N GLU A 148 11.20 -4.01 24.98
CA GLU A 148 11.58 -4.57 26.29
C GLU A 148 13.07 -4.42 26.58
N ARG A 149 13.93 -4.65 25.58
CA ARG A 149 15.38 -4.72 25.76
C ARG A 149 16.08 -3.39 25.56
N LEU A 150 15.67 -2.64 24.55
CA LEU A 150 16.32 -1.38 24.14
C LEU A 150 15.51 -0.16 24.55
N GLY A 151 14.26 -0.36 24.99
CA GLY A 151 13.35 0.75 25.27
C GLY A 151 12.97 1.52 24.01
N ARG A 152 13.11 0.96 22.80
CA ARG A 152 12.85 1.64 21.51
C ARG A 152 11.58 1.13 20.85
N ILE A 153 10.82 2.02 20.21
CA ILE A 153 9.63 1.67 19.43
C ILE A 153 9.64 2.45 18.12
N TYR A 154 9.66 1.71 17.02
CA TYR A 154 9.70 2.26 15.67
C TYR A 154 8.32 2.40 15.01
N ILE A 155 7.26 1.91 15.66
CA ILE A 155 5.88 2.18 15.23
C ILE A 155 5.57 3.64 15.59
N PRO A 156 5.07 4.47 14.64
CA PRO A 156 4.81 5.87 14.93
C PRO A 156 3.79 6.05 16.06
N ILE A 157 4.05 6.98 16.98
CA ILE A 157 3.20 7.30 18.14
C ILE A 157 1.77 7.56 17.68
N ARG A 158 1.59 8.41 16.65
CA ARG A 158 0.25 8.78 16.16
C ARG A 158 -0.56 7.60 15.65
N TRP A 159 0.10 6.55 15.17
CA TRP A 159 -0.57 5.33 14.72
C TRP A 159 -0.98 4.47 15.92
N MET A 160 -0.10 4.36 16.93
CA MET A 160 -0.43 3.66 18.18
C MET A 160 -1.54 4.33 18.99
N MET A 161 -1.73 5.64 18.85
CA MET A 161 -2.82 6.37 19.52
C MET A 161 -4.22 5.89 19.12
N ALA A 162 -4.38 5.13 18.04
CA ALA A 162 -5.64 4.44 17.75
C ALA A 162 -6.06 3.49 18.89
N ALA A 163 -5.09 2.95 19.66
CA ALA A 163 -5.34 2.15 20.87
C ALA A 163 -5.48 2.99 22.15
N GLY A 164 -5.43 4.32 22.06
CA GLY A 164 -5.56 5.28 23.17
C GLY A 164 -4.25 5.63 23.88
N SER A 165 -3.25 4.73 23.90
CA SER A 165 -1.91 5.02 24.43
C SER A 165 -0.88 4.01 23.92
N GLU A 166 0.41 4.31 24.12
CA GLU A 166 1.50 3.35 23.88
C GLU A 166 1.31 2.08 24.71
N ALA A 167 1.02 2.21 26.00
CA ALA A 167 0.83 1.04 26.87
C ALA A 167 -0.34 0.16 26.39
N ALA A 168 -1.46 0.78 26.02
CA ALA A 168 -2.62 0.08 25.51
C ALA A 168 -2.32 -0.63 24.17
N PHE A 169 -1.52 -0.03 23.28
CA PHE A 169 -1.17 -0.67 22.00
C PHE A 169 -0.50 -2.04 22.17
N PHE A 170 0.33 -2.21 23.19
CA PHE A 170 1.00 -3.48 23.50
C PHE A 170 0.20 -4.40 24.43
N ASP A 171 -1.00 -3.98 24.86
CA ASP A 171 -1.88 -4.82 25.66
C ASP A 171 -2.51 -5.94 24.79
N PRO A 172 -2.59 -7.19 25.28
CA PRO A 172 -3.22 -8.29 24.55
C PRO A 172 -4.68 -8.02 24.13
N SER A 173 -5.44 -7.24 24.92
CA SER A 173 -6.84 -6.90 24.62
C SER A 173 -7.00 -6.01 23.39
N GLN A 174 -5.94 -5.30 22.97
CA GLN A 174 -5.96 -4.38 21.83
C GLN A 174 -5.54 -5.04 20.50
N ALA A 175 -5.59 -6.38 20.41
CA ALA A 175 -5.15 -7.12 19.22
C ALA A 175 -5.80 -6.65 17.91
N THR A 176 -7.09 -6.31 17.92
CA THR A 176 -7.81 -5.86 16.72
C THR A 176 -7.31 -4.50 16.23
N ILE A 177 -7.12 -3.54 17.13
CA ILE A 177 -6.61 -2.19 16.79
C ILE A 177 -5.15 -2.28 16.36
N ARG A 178 -4.34 -3.06 17.07
CA ARG A 178 -2.95 -3.30 16.70
C ARG A 178 -2.82 -3.94 15.31
N ARG A 179 -3.70 -4.89 14.98
CA ARG A 179 -3.76 -5.50 13.64
C ARG A 179 -4.03 -4.46 12.55
N SER A 180 -4.97 -3.54 12.76
CA SER A 180 -5.26 -2.50 11.75
C SER A 180 -4.08 -1.55 11.53
N VAL A 181 -3.36 -1.19 12.59
CA VAL A 181 -2.12 -0.39 12.51
C VAL A 181 -1.02 -1.15 11.76
N PHE A 182 -0.79 -2.42 12.08
CA PHE A 182 0.18 -3.23 11.37
C PHE A 182 -0.18 -3.44 9.90
N ASP A 183 -1.45 -3.65 9.58
CA ASP A 183 -1.89 -3.76 8.18
C ASP A 183 -1.64 -2.47 7.41
N ALA A 184 -1.97 -1.31 7.99
CA ALA A 184 -1.69 -0.02 7.37
C ALA A 184 -0.17 0.19 7.14
N MET A 185 0.69 -0.21 8.08
CA MET A 185 2.15 -0.09 7.91
C MET A 185 2.63 -1.04 6.83
N LEU A 186 2.11 -2.26 6.81
CA LEU A 186 2.45 -3.27 5.80
C LEU A 186 1.94 -2.90 4.40
N ASP A 187 0.86 -2.13 4.28
CA ASP A 187 0.41 -1.59 2.99
C ASP A 187 1.44 -0.61 2.42
N ARG A 188 2.02 0.25 3.28
CA ARG A 188 3.11 1.16 2.88
C ARG A 188 4.39 0.38 2.54
N VAL A 189 4.72 -0.66 3.30
CA VAL A 189 5.85 -1.54 3.01
C VAL A 189 5.66 -2.29 1.69
N ASP A 190 4.46 -2.81 1.42
CA ASP A 190 4.16 -3.52 0.18
C ASP A 190 4.29 -2.59 -1.04
N ALA A 191 3.91 -1.31 -0.91
CA ALA A 191 4.17 -0.30 -1.94
C ALA A 191 5.67 -0.09 -2.22
N LEU A 192 6.51 -0.05 -1.18
CA LEU A 192 7.97 0.03 -1.32
C LEU A 192 8.56 -1.23 -1.99
N ILE A 193 8.07 -2.41 -1.60
CA ILE A 193 8.46 -3.69 -2.23
C ILE A 193 8.05 -3.75 -3.70
N ASP A 194 6.91 -3.18 -4.04
CA ASP A 194 6.43 -3.09 -5.41
C ASP A 194 7.28 -2.09 -6.22
N GLN A 195 7.66 -0.94 -5.67
CA GLN A 195 8.65 -0.04 -6.27
C GLN A 195 9.99 -0.74 -6.51
N ALA A 196 10.46 -1.56 -5.57
CA ALA A 196 11.70 -2.32 -5.71
C ALA A 196 11.67 -3.39 -6.82
N GLN A 197 10.50 -3.75 -7.39
CA GLN A 197 10.41 -4.79 -8.43
C GLN A 197 11.22 -4.51 -9.69
N CYS A 198 11.45 -3.24 -10.03
CA CYS A 198 12.24 -2.88 -11.19
C CYS A 198 13.75 -2.97 -10.93
N LEU A 199 14.20 -3.03 -9.67
CA LEU A 199 15.63 -3.06 -9.31
C LEU A 199 16.44 -4.09 -10.13
N PRO A 200 16.02 -5.36 -10.29
CA PRO A 200 16.78 -6.34 -11.07
C PRO A 200 17.03 -5.94 -12.53
N GLN A 201 16.18 -5.08 -13.11
CA GLN A 201 16.31 -4.61 -14.49
C GLN A 201 17.34 -3.48 -14.62
N HIS A 202 17.60 -2.76 -13.53
CA HIS A 202 18.57 -1.68 -13.47
C HIS A 202 19.99 -2.17 -13.13
N LEU A 203 20.13 -3.40 -12.64
CA LEU A 203 21.40 -4.00 -12.21
C LEU A 203 22.16 -4.68 -13.36
N GLN A 204 23.42 -4.29 -13.54
CA GLN A 204 24.37 -4.86 -14.49
C GLN A 204 25.00 -6.15 -13.93
N SER A 205 25.33 -6.17 -12.64
CA SER A 205 25.87 -7.36 -11.96
C SER A 205 24.83 -8.47 -11.90
N ARG A 206 25.10 -9.57 -12.60
CA ARG A 206 24.21 -10.76 -12.63
C ARG A 206 23.98 -11.34 -11.23
N ARG A 207 24.98 -11.25 -10.36
CA ARG A 207 24.97 -11.78 -9.01
C ARG A 207 24.16 -10.91 -8.06
N LEU A 208 24.39 -9.60 -8.08
CA LEU A 208 23.60 -8.63 -7.32
C LEU A 208 22.13 -8.66 -7.79
N ARG A 209 21.91 -8.82 -9.10
CA ARG A 209 20.57 -9.05 -9.67
C ARG A 209 19.90 -10.29 -9.08
N ALA A 210 20.57 -11.45 -9.07
CA ALA A 210 20.03 -12.68 -8.47
C ALA A 210 19.65 -12.47 -6.98
N GLN A 211 20.56 -11.83 -6.23
CA GLN A 211 20.35 -11.52 -4.82
C GLN A 211 19.15 -10.59 -4.62
N SER A 212 19.04 -9.51 -5.40
CA SER A 212 17.92 -8.57 -5.29
C SER A 212 16.57 -9.25 -5.52
N ILE A 213 16.46 -10.16 -6.48
CA ILE A 213 15.22 -10.93 -6.73
C ILE A 213 14.87 -11.81 -5.51
N ALA A 214 15.86 -12.49 -4.94
CA ALA A 214 15.66 -13.32 -3.75
C ALA A 214 15.24 -12.46 -2.54
N THR A 215 15.92 -11.33 -2.30
CA THR A 215 15.61 -10.39 -1.22
C THR A 215 14.20 -9.82 -1.34
N ILE A 216 13.80 -9.41 -2.53
CA ILE A 216 12.43 -8.95 -2.83
C ILE A 216 11.40 -10.05 -2.51
N ALA A 217 11.68 -11.29 -2.90
CA ALA A 217 10.78 -12.42 -2.63
C ALA A 217 10.67 -12.72 -1.13
N LEU A 218 11.78 -12.62 -0.39
CA LEU A 218 11.82 -12.75 1.06
C LEU A 218 11.03 -11.63 1.75
N ALA A 219 11.23 -10.37 1.36
CA ALA A 219 10.49 -9.23 1.89
C ALA A 219 8.98 -9.42 1.73
N ARG A 220 8.51 -9.89 0.56
CA ARG A 220 7.09 -10.23 0.34
C ARG A 220 6.60 -11.35 1.24
N CYS A 221 7.40 -12.41 1.40
CA CYS A 221 7.03 -13.54 2.25
C CYS A 221 6.89 -13.10 3.71
N LEU A 222 7.81 -12.25 4.17
CA LEU A 222 7.83 -11.72 5.51
C LEU A 222 6.65 -10.77 5.77
N SER A 223 6.38 -9.83 4.86
CA SER A 223 5.17 -8.98 4.90
C SER A 223 3.90 -9.84 5.03
N GLN A 224 3.75 -10.88 4.20
CA GLN A 224 2.60 -11.79 4.28
C GLN A 224 2.48 -12.52 5.61
N ARG A 225 3.58 -12.96 6.20
CA ARG A 225 3.58 -13.60 7.53
C ARG A 225 3.19 -12.62 8.62
N LEU A 226 3.72 -11.40 8.59
CA LEU A 226 3.37 -10.33 9.53
C LEU A 226 1.92 -9.86 9.41
N ARG A 227 1.23 -10.11 8.28
CA ARG A 227 -0.22 -9.89 8.16
C ARG A 227 -1.06 -10.95 8.86
N LEU A 228 -0.51 -12.15 9.06
CA LEU A 228 -1.21 -13.30 9.64
C LEU A 228 -0.85 -13.56 11.11
N ALA A 229 0.12 -12.83 11.63
CA ALA A 229 0.66 -13.00 12.97
C ALA A 229 0.80 -11.65 13.68
N ASP A 230 0.76 -11.68 15.01
CA ASP A 230 0.98 -10.52 15.85
C ASP A 230 2.41 -10.53 16.41
N PRO A 231 3.32 -9.67 15.91
CA PRO A 231 4.71 -9.65 16.35
C PRO A 231 4.93 -9.15 17.77
N VAL A 232 3.92 -8.55 18.43
CA VAL A 232 4.01 -8.22 19.87
C VAL A 232 3.90 -9.47 20.73
N VAL A 233 3.14 -10.47 20.26
CA VAL A 233 2.83 -11.68 21.04
C VAL A 233 3.80 -12.82 20.72
N GLN A 234 4.29 -12.89 19.49
CA GLN A 234 5.16 -13.96 19.04
C GLN A 234 6.18 -13.47 18.03
N ARG A 235 7.35 -14.10 18.01
CA ARG A 235 8.36 -13.78 17.01
C ARG A 235 7.94 -14.29 15.63
N VAL A 236 7.90 -13.39 14.65
CA VAL A 236 7.53 -13.71 13.27
C VAL A 236 8.79 -13.79 12.42
N GLN A 237 9.19 -14.99 11.98
CA GLN A 237 10.36 -15.16 11.10
C GLN A 237 9.99 -15.87 9.79
N VAL A 238 10.85 -15.78 8.79
CA VAL A 238 10.74 -16.61 7.58
C VAL A 238 11.33 -18.00 7.86
N ASN A 239 10.53 -19.06 7.70
CA ASN A 239 11.03 -20.42 7.91
C ASN A 239 11.97 -20.86 6.77
N LYS A 240 12.89 -21.79 7.05
CA LYS A 240 13.86 -22.33 6.06
C LYS A 240 13.21 -22.76 4.72
N PRO A 241 12.04 -23.45 4.68
CA PRO A 241 11.41 -23.84 3.41
C PRO A 241 10.96 -22.64 2.57
N ASP A 242 10.45 -21.59 3.20
CA ASP A 242 10.03 -20.36 2.52
C ASP A 242 11.23 -19.60 1.97
N ALA A 243 12.33 -19.57 2.74
CA ALA A 243 13.59 -18.98 2.28
C ALA A 243 14.16 -19.73 1.07
N ILE A 244 14.13 -21.06 1.10
CA ILE A 244 14.53 -21.91 -0.05
C ILE A 244 13.63 -21.66 -1.25
N LYS A 245 12.31 -21.61 -1.06
CA LYS A 245 11.34 -21.34 -2.14
C LYS A 245 11.52 -19.94 -2.75
N ALA A 246 11.78 -18.93 -1.93
CA ALA A 246 12.09 -17.57 -2.37
C ALA A 246 13.40 -17.54 -3.18
N PHE A 247 14.43 -18.23 -2.69
CA PHE A 247 15.72 -18.37 -3.36
C PHE A 247 15.63 -19.11 -4.71
N LEU A 248 14.94 -20.26 -4.76
CA LEU A 248 14.72 -21.04 -5.99
C LEU A 248 13.91 -20.26 -7.03
N ARG A 249 12.91 -19.49 -6.61
CA ARG A 249 12.19 -18.54 -7.50
C ARG A 249 13.12 -17.45 -8.03
N GLY A 250 14.07 -16.97 -7.21
CA GLY A 250 15.10 -16.03 -7.62
C GLY A 250 16.04 -16.58 -8.70
N LEU A 251 16.49 -17.83 -8.53
CA LEU A 251 17.32 -18.53 -9.52
C LEU A 251 16.57 -18.80 -10.83
N GLY A 252 15.31 -19.27 -10.77
CA GLY A 252 14.48 -19.47 -11.97
C GLY A 252 14.12 -18.19 -12.72
N GLY A 253 14.24 -17.02 -12.08
CA GLY A 253 14.08 -15.71 -12.70
C GLY A 253 15.28 -15.26 -13.53
N LEU A 254 16.46 -15.89 -13.38
CA LEU A 254 17.68 -15.54 -14.13
C LEU A 254 17.63 -15.96 -15.60
N ALA A 255 16.85 -16.99 -15.94
CA ALA A 255 16.74 -17.54 -17.29
C ALA A 255 15.61 -16.90 -18.12
N ARG A 256 14.75 -16.07 -17.52
CA ARG A 256 13.65 -15.40 -18.23
C ARG A 256 14.02 -13.94 -18.46
N ALA A 257 13.83 -13.47 -19.70
CA ALA A 257 13.85 -12.05 -20.00
C ALA A 257 12.94 -11.31 -19.00
N PRO A 258 13.30 -10.09 -18.54
CA PRO A 258 12.44 -9.34 -17.63
C PRO A 258 11.10 -9.03 -18.31
N VAL A 259 10.13 -9.91 -18.11
CA VAL A 259 8.74 -9.68 -18.50
C VAL A 259 8.27 -8.51 -17.64
N ASN A 260 7.97 -7.39 -18.28
CA ASN A 260 7.50 -6.11 -17.71
C ASN A 260 6.93 -6.29 -16.29
N GLY A 261 7.78 -6.05 -15.27
CA GLY A 261 7.48 -6.37 -13.88
C GLY A 261 6.26 -5.62 -13.36
N ASP A 262 5.99 -4.46 -13.93
CA ASP A 262 4.92 -3.55 -13.50
C ASP A 262 3.52 -4.11 -13.78
N HIS A 263 3.29 -4.73 -14.95
CA HIS A 263 2.01 -5.41 -15.21
C HIS A 263 1.75 -6.55 -14.22
N ARG A 264 2.79 -7.24 -13.76
CA ARG A 264 2.62 -8.32 -12.77
C ARG A 264 2.18 -7.77 -11.42
N VAL A 265 2.63 -6.57 -11.05
CA VAL A 265 2.19 -5.84 -9.85
C VAL A 265 0.71 -5.50 -9.98
N THR A 266 0.31 -4.77 -11.03
CA THR A 266 -1.10 -4.37 -11.21
C THR A 266 -2.04 -5.58 -11.35
N ALA A 267 -1.62 -6.63 -12.07
CA ALA A 267 -2.38 -7.87 -12.17
C ALA A 267 -2.43 -8.65 -10.85
N ALA A 268 -1.43 -8.54 -9.97
CA ALA A 268 -1.46 -9.18 -8.66
C ALA A 268 -2.47 -8.51 -7.73
N VAL A 269 -2.56 -7.18 -7.74
CA VAL A 269 -3.57 -6.43 -6.96
C VAL A 269 -4.98 -6.91 -7.33
N VAL A 270 -5.31 -6.96 -8.63
CA VAL A 270 -6.58 -7.47 -9.13
C VAL A 270 -6.85 -8.93 -8.73
N ARG A 271 -5.82 -9.80 -8.77
CA ARG A 271 -5.98 -11.21 -8.38
C ARG A 271 -6.27 -11.37 -6.89
N ARG A 272 -5.62 -10.56 -6.03
CA ARG A 272 -5.75 -10.64 -4.58
C ARG A 272 -7.09 -10.10 -4.08
N SER A 273 -7.67 -9.12 -4.75
CA SER A 273 -8.94 -8.53 -4.31
C SER A 273 -10.13 -9.49 -4.38
N GLY A 274 -10.03 -10.61 -5.11
CA GLY A 274 -11.10 -11.61 -5.22
C GLY A 274 -12.39 -11.10 -5.87
N SER A 275 -12.37 -9.90 -6.43
CA SER A 275 -13.56 -9.18 -6.90
C SER A 275 -14.22 -9.84 -8.12
N SER A 276 -15.55 -9.74 -8.20
CA SER A 276 -16.36 -10.09 -9.38
C SER A 276 -15.91 -9.33 -10.64
N PHE A 277 -15.22 -8.20 -10.46
CA PHE A 277 -14.58 -7.41 -11.50
C PHE A 277 -13.63 -8.26 -12.39
N ARG A 278 -12.96 -9.27 -11.82
CA ARG A 278 -12.07 -10.18 -12.56
C ARG A 278 -12.79 -10.92 -13.69
N LEU A 279 -14.01 -11.37 -13.46
CA LEU A 279 -14.80 -12.10 -14.46
C LEU A 279 -15.19 -11.15 -15.61
N GLY A 280 -15.59 -9.92 -15.29
CA GLY A 280 -15.90 -8.90 -16.30
C GLY A 280 -14.72 -8.60 -17.22
N MET A 281 -13.52 -8.50 -16.66
CA MET A 281 -12.29 -8.21 -17.41
C MET A 281 -11.79 -9.38 -18.27
N GLN A 282 -12.23 -10.63 -18.05
CA GLN A 282 -11.85 -11.76 -18.90
C GLN A 282 -12.35 -11.62 -20.33
N SER A 283 -13.45 -10.88 -20.54
CA SER A 283 -14.01 -10.61 -21.87
C SER A 283 -13.19 -9.63 -22.72
N LEU A 284 -12.28 -8.85 -22.11
CA LEU A 284 -11.50 -7.84 -22.81
C LEU A 284 -10.33 -8.44 -23.60
N ALA A 285 -9.92 -7.74 -24.67
CA ALA A 285 -8.64 -8.01 -25.33
C ALA A 285 -7.46 -7.78 -24.36
N ARG A 286 -6.31 -8.41 -24.63
CA ARG A 286 -5.14 -8.41 -23.73
C ARG A 286 -4.72 -7.01 -23.28
N GLU A 287 -4.62 -6.06 -24.21
CA GLU A 287 -4.17 -4.69 -23.90
C GLU A 287 -5.19 -3.89 -23.09
N ARG A 288 -6.50 -4.03 -23.41
CA ARG A 288 -7.58 -3.39 -22.64
C ARG A 288 -7.64 -3.95 -21.21
N ARG A 289 -7.51 -5.27 -21.05
CA ARG A 289 -7.44 -5.91 -19.72
C ARG A 289 -6.24 -5.42 -18.92
N ARG A 290 -5.06 -5.27 -19.54
CA ARG A 290 -3.86 -4.72 -18.89
C ARG A 290 -4.09 -3.28 -18.42
N ALA A 291 -4.70 -2.44 -19.24
CA ALA A 291 -5.06 -1.08 -18.85
C ALA A 291 -6.07 -1.04 -17.70
N MET A 292 -7.09 -1.92 -17.72
CA MET A 292 -8.03 -2.03 -16.59
C MET A 292 -7.36 -2.49 -15.30
N HIS A 293 -6.36 -3.38 -15.36
CA HIS A 293 -5.58 -3.73 -14.17
C HIS A 293 -4.83 -2.52 -13.61
N ALA A 294 -4.32 -1.63 -14.46
CA ALA A 294 -3.63 -0.42 -14.02
C ALA A 294 -4.58 0.55 -13.31
N VAL A 295 -5.73 0.85 -13.93
CA VAL A 295 -6.77 1.71 -13.33
C VAL A 295 -7.25 1.12 -12.01
N TYR A 296 -7.58 -0.17 -11.98
CA TYR A 296 -8.03 -0.83 -10.75
C TYR A 296 -6.98 -0.80 -9.65
N ALA A 297 -5.71 -1.05 -9.98
CA ALA A 297 -4.63 -1.02 -9.00
C ALA A 297 -4.42 0.40 -8.43
N PHE A 298 -4.55 1.45 -9.26
CA PHE A 298 -4.53 2.84 -8.79
C PHE A 298 -5.71 3.13 -7.86
N CYS A 299 -6.95 2.82 -8.26
CA CYS A 299 -8.12 3.01 -7.41
C CYS A 299 -7.96 2.29 -6.07
N ARG A 300 -7.49 1.04 -6.09
CA ARG A 300 -7.31 0.26 -4.87
C ARG A 300 -6.21 0.85 -3.96
N ALA A 301 -5.12 1.34 -4.55
CA ALA A 301 -4.06 1.96 -3.76
C ALA A 301 -4.51 3.27 -3.07
N ALA A 302 -5.39 4.05 -3.71
CA ALA A 302 -5.98 5.24 -3.10
C ALA A 302 -7.01 4.89 -2.00
N ASP A 303 -7.85 3.89 -2.26
CA ASP A 303 -8.84 3.33 -1.33
C ASP A 303 -8.18 2.74 -0.07
N ASP A 304 -7.12 1.93 -0.23
CA ASP A 304 -6.34 1.38 0.90
C ASP A 304 -5.76 2.47 1.81
N ILE A 305 -5.36 3.62 1.24
CA ILE A 305 -4.87 4.77 2.03
C ILE A 305 -6.00 5.40 2.83
N ALA A 306 -7.15 5.64 2.19
CA ALA A 306 -8.30 6.26 2.83
C ALA A 306 -8.87 5.38 3.96
N ASP A 307 -8.93 4.07 3.75
CA ASP A 307 -9.46 3.09 4.70
C ASP A 307 -8.48 2.64 5.79
N GLY A 308 -7.18 2.81 5.57
CA GLY A 308 -6.14 2.37 6.50
C GLY A 308 -6.21 3.03 7.88
N ALA A 309 -5.52 2.46 8.86
CA ALA A 309 -5.48 2.99 10.24
C ALA A 309 -4.51 4.17 10.45
N ALA A 310 -3.89 4.69 9.39
CA ALA A 310 -2.99 5.84 9.50
C ALA A 310 -3.73 7.11 9.95
N PRO A 311 -3.07 8.06 10.65
CA PRO A 311 -3.67 9.34 11.01
C PRO A 311 -4.14 10.13 9.79
N ALA A 312 -5.23 10.89 9.92
CA ALA A 312 -5.82 11.68 8.83
C ALA A 312 -4.81 12.56 8.07
N SER A 313 -3.89 13.21 8.79
CA SER A 313 -2.84 14.03 8.19
C SER A 313 -1.88 13.23 7.31
N GLU A 314 -1.56 12.00 7.71
CA GLU A 314 -0.66 11.11 6.97
C GLU A 314 -1.37 10.48 5.78
N LYS A 315 -2.66 10.10 5.92
CA LYS A 315 -3.49 9.67 4.78
C LYS A 315 -3.50 10.71 3.67
N ARG A 316 -3.76 11.98 4.01
CA ARG A 316 -3.72 13.09 3.05
C ARG A 316 -2.32 13.28 2.44
N ALA A 317 -1.26 13.11 3.22
CA ALA A 317 0.10 13.15 2.67
C ALA A 317 0.33 12.02 1.64
N PHE A 318 -0.11 10.79 1.93
CA PHE A 318 0.01 9.67 1.00
C PHE A 318 -0.84 9.84 -0.26
N LEU A 319 -2.03 10.45 -0.17
CA LEU A 319 -2.83 10.81 -1.35
C LEU A 319 -2.15 11.93 -2.16
N ARG A 320 -1.50 12.90 -1.52
CA ARG A 320 -0.68 13.91 -2.23
C ARG A 320 0.50 13.29 -2.97
N ASP A 321 1.16 12.28 -2.40
CA ASP A 321 2.21 11.54 -3.11
C ASP A 321 1.67 10.91 -4.40
N TRP A 322 0.44 10.36 -4.34
CA TRP A 322 -0.26 9.88 -5.53
C TRP A 322 -0.61 10.99 -6.51
N ARG A 323 -1.05 12.17 -6.06
CA ARG A 323 -1.28 13.32 -6.96
C ARG A 323 0.00 13.67 -7.72
N CYS A 324 1.13 13.76 -7.02
CA CYS A 324 2.44 14.01 -7.62
C CYS A 324 2.85 12.89 -8.61
N GLU A 325 2.51 11.63 -8.33
CA GLU A 325 2.73 10.52 -9.26
C GLU A 325 1.87 10.67 -10.53
N ILE A 326 0.60 11.04 -10.39
CA ILE A 326 -0.30 11.32 -11.52
C ILE A 326 0.25 12.46 -12.40
N ASP A 327 0.71 13.55 -11.80
CA ASP A 327 1.33 14.69 -12.50
C ASP A 327 2.59 14.30 -13.28
N ARG A 328 3.29 13.25 -12.83
CA ARG A 328 4.53 12.74 -13.44
C ARG A 328 4.31 11.63 -14.46
N LEU A 329 3.08 11.12 -14.67
CA LEU A 329 2.80 9.93 -15.48
C LEU A 329 3.48 9.94 -16.86
N HIS A 330 3.40 11.07 -17.57
CA HIS A 330 3.96 11.19 -18.92
C HIS A 330 5.39 11.75 -18.96
N ARG A 331 6.06 11.86 -17.80
CA ARG A 331 7.44 12.36 -17.67
C ARG A 331 8.34 11.27 -17.09
N ALA A 332 8.15 10.97 -15.81
CA ALA A 332 9.00 10.05 -15.06
C ALA A 332 8.22 9.43 -13.87
N PRO A 333 7.22 8.57 -14.14
CA PRO A 333 6.49 7.87 -13.09
C PRO A 333 7.41 6.91 -12.34
N GLU A 334 7.38 6.98 -11.01
CA GLU A 334 8.29 6.24 -10.13
C GLU A 334 7.70 4.88 -9.72
N THR A 335 6.38 4.77 -9.69
CA THR A 335 5.68 3.57 -9.23
C THR A 335 5.36 2.61 -10.39
N PRO A 336 5.31 1.29 -10.14
CA PRO A 336 4.86 0.32 -11.14
C PRO A 336 3.44 0.59 -11.65
N ILE A 337 2.54 0.97 -10.74
CA ILE A 337 1.15 1.32 -11.08
C ILE A 337 1.11 2.56 -11.96
N GLY A 338 1.86 3.61 -11.61
CA GLY A 338 2.00 4.83 -12.41
C GLY A 338 2.55 4.55 -13.81
N ARG A 339 3.58 3.72 -13.96
CA ARG A 339 4.10 3.31 -15.29
C ARG A 339 3.06 2.58 -16.14
N GLU A 340 2.29 1.67 -15.55
CA GLU A 340 1.19 0.99 -16.26
C GLU A 340 0.03 1.93 -16.59
N LEU A 341 -0.28 2.89 -15.71
CA LEU A 341 -1.30 3.90 -15.92
C LEU A 341 -0.89 4.90 -17.03
N ALA A 342 0.37 5.31 -17.07
CA ALA A 342 0.93 6.16 -18.13
C ALA A 342 0.84 5.48 -19.50
N ARG A 343 1.13 4.17 -19.55
CA ARG A 343 0.95 3.34 -20.74
C ARG A 343 -0.52 3.29 -21.16
N ALA A 344 -1.43 3.04 -20.21
CA ALA A 344 -2.86 3.00 -20.46
C ALA A 344 -3.39 4.36 -20.96
N SER A 345 -2.97 5.45 -20.33
CA SER A 345 -3.28 6.84 -20.72
C SER A 345 -2.86 7.13 -22.15
N SER A 346 -1.63 6.76 -22.52
CA SER A 346 -1.11 7.00 -23.87
C SER A 346 -1.88 6.25 -24.96
N LEU A 347 -2.25 4.99 -24.68
CA LEU A 347 -2.94 4.09 -25.63
C LEU A 347 -4.44 4.38 -25.76
N PHE A 348 -5.11 4.66 -24.64
CA PHE A 348 -6.58 4.78 -24.58
C PHE A 348 -7.05 6.22 -24.36
N LYS A 349 -6.12 7.19 -24.30
CA LYS A 349 -6.40 8.62 -24.10
C LYS A 349 -7.28 8.84 -22.86
N LEU A 350 -6.79 8.33 -21.72
CA LEU A 350 -7.50 8.42 -20.45
C LEU A 350 -7.56 9.89 -19.97
N PRO A 351 -8.71 10.36 -19.48
CA PRO A 351 -8.82 11.67 -18.83
C PRO A 351 -8.14 11.61 -17.45
N LEU A 352 -6.93 12.17 -17.33
CA LEU A 352 -6.17 12.14 -16.07
C LEU A 352 -6.82 12.98 -14.98
N GLU A 353 -7.65 13.96 -15.34
CA GLU A 353 -8.50 14.72 -14.42
C GLU A 353 -9.41 13.80 -13.59
N GLU A 354 -9.83 12.65 -14.12
CA GLU A 354 -10.63 11.67 -13.38
C GLU A 354 -9.79 10.94 -12.31
N CYS A 355 -8.46 10.82 -12.51
CA CYS A 355 -7.59 10.33 -11.43
C CYS A 355 -7.50 11.34 -10.28
N HIS A 356 -7.40 12.65 -10.58
CA HIS A 356 -7.41 13.68 -9.54
C HIS A 356 -8.75 13.78 -8.83
N ALA A 357 -9.87 13.71 -9.56
CA ALA A 357 -11.21 13.69 -9.00
C ALA A 357 -11.40 12.51 -8.03
N LEU A 358 -10.90 11.32 -8.37
CA LEU A 358 -10.92 10.18 -7.46
C LEU A 358 -10.14 10.46 -6.18
N LEU A 359 -8.95 11.05 -6.27
CA LEU A 359 -8.15 11.42 -5.09
C LEU A 359 -8.86 12.48 -4.22
N ASP A 360 -9.56 13.45 -4.82
CA ASP A 360 -10.41 14.40 -4.09
C ASP A 360 -11.55 13.71 -3.35
N GLY A 361 -12.11 12.65 -3.94
CA GLY A 361 -13.10 11.80 -3.27
C GLY A 361 -12.51 11.12 -2.04
N MET A 362 -11.37 10.46 -2.21
CA MET A 362 -10.67 9.73 -1.14
C MET A 362 -10.20 10.64 0.02
N GLU A 363 -9.97 11.94 -0.23
CA GLU A 363 -9.67 12.90 0.84
C GLU A 363 -10.84 13.10 1.81
N THR A 364 -12.08 12.92 1.35
CA THR A 364 -13.27 12.92 2.22
C THR A 364 -13.16 11.80 3.25
N ASP A 365 -12.73 10.62 2.80
CA ASP A 365 -12.66 9.39 3.58
C ASP A 365 -11.45 9.36 4.53
N CYS A 366 -10.55 10.33 4.40
CA CYS A 366 -9.41 10.53 5.31
C CYS A 366 -9.81 11.20 6.63
N ALA A 367 -11.00 11.79 6.74
CA ALA A 367 -11.45 12.42 7.97
C ALA A 367 -11.69 11.39 9.09
N ASP A 368 -11.41 11.76 10.33
CA ASP A 368 -11.68 10.90 11.50
C ASP A 368 -13.18 10.59 11.65
N ARG A 369 -14.03 11.45 11.08
CA ARG A 369 -15.47 11.30 11.02
C ARG A 369 -16.00 11.83 9.69
N VAL A 370 -16.79 11.02 8.99
CA VAL A 370 -17.41 11.40 7.71
C VAL A 370 -18.89 11.67 7.92
N ARG A 371 -19.34 12.88 7.59
CA ARG A 371 -20.75 13.30 7.57
C ARG A 371 -20.97 14.19 6.34
N LEU A 372 -21.76 13.72 5.38
CA LEU A 372 -22.15 14.53 4.23
C LEU A 372 -23.32 15.42 4.62
N ALA A 373 -23.26 16.72 4.32
CA ALA A 373 -24.28 17.67 4.73
C ALA A 373 -25.56 17.52 3.91
N SER A 374 -25.44 17.22 2.60
CA SER A 374 -26.55 17.27 1.65
C SER A 374 -26.46 16.24 0.52
N ASP A 375 -27.56 16.08 -0.22
CA ASP A 375 -27.61 15.25 -1.44
C ASP A 375 -26.63 15.72 -2.51
N HIS A 376 -26.32 17.03 -2.55
CA HIS A 376 -25.31 17.57 -3.45
C HIS A 376 -23.92 17.00 -3.11
N GLU A 377 -23.57 16.96 -1.84
CA GLU A 377 -22.29 16.37 -1.38
C GLU A 377 -22.25 14.86 -1.60
N LEU A 378 -23.35 14.13 -1.37
CA LEU A 378 -23.45 12.72 -1.73
C LEU A 378 -23.25 12.49 -3.23
N GLY A 379 -23.87 13.33 -4.06
CA GLY A 379 -23.70 13.29 -5.51
C GLY A 379 -22.25 13.56 -5.94
N LEU A 380 -21.61 14.58 -5.36
CA LEU A 380 -20.21 14.92 -5.63
C LEU A 380 -19.26 13.80 -5.18
N TYR A 381 -19.48 13.25 -3.99
CA TYR A 381 -18.73 12.10 -3.47
C TYR A 381 -18.83 10.92 -4.44
N GLY A 382 -20.05 10.51 -4.81
CA GLY A 382 -20.28 9.41 -5.76
C GLY A 382 -19.69 9.65 -7.14
N ARG A 383 -19.74 10.89 -7.65
CA ARG A 383 -19.09 11.27 -8.92
C ARG A 383 -17.58 11.04 -8.87
N ARG A 384 -16.94 11.42 -7.77
CA ARG A 384 -15.49 11.31 -7.57
C ARG A 384 -15.04 9.87 -7.35
N VAL A 385 -15.64 9.15 -6.40
CA VAL A 385 -15.12 7.83 -5.99
C VAL A 385 -15.53 6.69 -6.93
N ALA A 386 -16.66 6.82 -7.64
CA ALA A 386 -17.17 5.77 -8.53
C ALA A 386 -17.34 6.26 -9.98
N GLY A 387 -17.87 7.47 -10.19
CA GLY A 387 -18.04 8.06 -11.53
C GLY A 387 -16.73 8.17 -12.30
N SER A 388 -15.66 8.64 -11.65
CA SER A 388 -14.32 8.74 -12.24
C SER A 388 -13.76 7.40 -12.70
N VAL A 389 -14.01 6.32 -11.94
CA VAL A 389 -13.63 4.95 -12.35
C VAL A 389 -14.40 4.53 -13.60
N GLY A 390 -15.70 4.82 -13.66
CA GLY A 390 -16.53 4.60 -14.84
C GLY A 390 -16.01 5.35 -16.07
N ALA A 391 -15.69 6.64 -15.92
CA ALA A 391 -15.19 7.50 -16.98
C ALA A 391 -13.84 7.02 -17.56
N LEU A 392 -12.91 6.57 -16.71
CA LEU A 392 -11.67 5.93 -17.15
C LEU A 392 -11.94 4.60 -17.88
N SER A 393 -12.87 3.80 -17.35
CA SER A 393 -13.18 2.46 -17.87
C SER A 393 -13.77 2.50 -19.28
N ILE A 394 -14.69 3.41 -19.58
CA ILE A 394 -15.34 3.48 -20.90
C ILE A 394 -14.39 3.85 -22.04
N ARG A 395 -13.32 4.59 -21.74
CA ARG A 395 -12.21 4.84 -22.70
C ARG A 395 -11.47 3.54 -23.02
N ILE A 396 -11.18 2.75 -21.99
CA ILE A 396 -10.52 1.45 -22.12
C ILE A 396 -11.43 0.40 -22.76
N PHE A 397 -12.74 0.50 -22.63
CA PHE A 397 -13.68 -0.38 -23.33
C PHE A 397 -13.83 -0.03 -24.81
N GLY A 398 -13.50 1.21 -25.18
CA GLY A 398 -13.66 1.71 -26.55
C GLY A 398 -15.06 2.24 -26.83
N ALA A 399 -15.80 2.64 -25.79
CA ALA A 399 -17.14 3.20 -25.87
C ALA A 399 -17.19 4.63 -25.30
N PRO A 400 -16.42 5.59 -25.85
CA PRO A 400 -16.36 6.95 -25.31
C PRO A 400 -17.72 7.67 -25.32
N ALA A 401 -18.62 7.32 -26.24
CA ALA A 401 -19.99 7.84 -26.29
C ALA A 401 -20.86 7.41 -25.09
N ALA A 402 -20.44 6.39 -24.32
CA ALA A 402 -21.12 5.91 -23.13
C ALA A 402 -20.67 6.64 -21.85
N HIS A 403 -20.18 7.88 -21.95
CA HIS A 403 -19.67 8.64 -20.80
C HIS A 403 -20.77 8.86 -19.75
N ASP A 404 -21.92 9.42 -20.13
CA ASP A 404 -23.03 9.68 -19.19
C ASP A 404 -23.57 8.39 -18.57
N PHE A 405 -23.63 7.31 -19.35
CA PHE A 405 -23.95 5.97 -18.84
C PHE A 405 -22.97 5.55 -17.73
N ALA A 406 -21.66 5.75 -17.93
CA ALA A 406 -20.65 5.37 -16.96
C ALA A 406 -20.76 6.16 -15.65
N LEU A 407 -21.06 7.46 -15.75
CA LEU A 407 -21.22 8.34 -14.60
C LEU A 407 -22.45 7.97 -13.77
N ASN A 408 -23.59 7.78 -14.46
CA ASN A 408 -24.84 7.41 -13.82
C ASN A 408 -24.75 6.03 -13.18
N LEU A 409 -24.18 5.05 -13.91
CA LEU A 409 -23.94 3.73 -13.34
C LEU A 409 -22.99 3.82 -12.14
N GLY A 410 -21.90 4.58 -12.23
CA GLY A 410 -20.99 4.81 -11.11
C GLY A 410 -21.71 5.31 -9.85
N ARG A 411 -22.56 6.34 -9.98
CA ARG A 411 -23.42 6.82 -8.87
C ARG A 411 -24.30 5.71 -8.32
N THR A 412 -24.98 4.95 -9.17
CA THR A 412 -25.85 3.83 -8.75
C THR A 412 -25.08 2.78 -7.97
N LEU A 413 -23.90 2.36 -8.45
CA LEU A 413 -23.07 1.37 -7.76
C LEU A 413 -22.58 1.90 -6.41
N GLN A 414 -22.28 3.21 -6.31
CA GLN A 414 -21.87 3.81 -5.05
C GLN A 414 -22.98 3.88 -4.02
N LEU A 415 -24.23 4.16 -4.43
CA LEU A 415 -25.38 4.05 -3.52
C LEU A 415 -25.51 2.63 -2.96
N VAL A 416 -25.33 1.62 -3.80
CA VAL A 416 -25.35 0.21 -3.34
C VAL A 416 -24.17 -0.11 -2.43
N ASN A 417 -22.98 0.47 -2.63
CA ASN A 417 -21.86 0.33 -1.69
C ASN A 417 -22.21 0.92 -0.32
N ILE A 418 -22.69 2.18 -0.29
CA ILE A 418 -23.11 2.86 0.95
C ILE A 418 -24.15 2.02 1.70
N LEU A 419 -25.14 1.47 1.00
CA LEU A 419 -26.16 0.60 1.59
C LEU A 419 -25.62 -0.76 2.06
N ARG A 420 -24.60 -1.29 1.38
CA ARG A 420 -24.00 -2.59 1.70
C ARG A 420 -23.14 -2.52 2.96
N ASP A 421 -22.42 -1.43 3.13
CA ASP A 421 -21.32 -1.30 4.10
C ASP A 421 -21.68 -0.41 5.31
N VAL A 422 -22.97 -0.10 5.51
CA VAL A 422 -23.47 0.77 6.60
C VAL A 422 -22.90 0.40 7.98
N ASP A 423 -22.84 -0.89 8.30
CA ASP A 423 -22.38 -1.36 9.61
C ASP A 423 -20.85 -1.22 9.76
N GLU A 424 -20.10 -1.57 8.71
CA GLU A 424 -18.66 -1.39 8.64
C GLU A 424 -18.25 0.09 8.68
N ASP A 425 -18.92 0.93 7.89
CA ASP A 425 -18.71 2.38 7.85
C ASP A 425 -18.99 3.02 9.20
N ALA A 426 -20.09 2.64 9.86
CA ALA A 426 -20.42 3.14 11.18
C ALA A 426 -19.41 2.72 12.26
N ALA A 427 -18.74 1.56 12.12
CA ALA A 427 -17.66 1.16 13.01
C ALA A 427 -16.41 2.04 12.87
N CYS A 428 -16.27 2.75 11.74
CA CYS A 428 -15.22 3.73 11.46
C CYS A 428 -15.70 5.18 11.61
N GLU A 429 -16.82 5.43 12.30
CA GLU A 429 -17.44 6.75 12.42
C GLU A 429 -17.77 7.45 11.08
N ARG A 430 -18.10 6.65 10.05
CA ARG A 430 -18.51 7.14 8.74
C ARG A 430 -20.01 6.97 8.53
N VAL A 431 -20.68 8.03 8.07
CA VAL A 431 -22.08 8.00 7.61
C VAL A 431 -22.17 8.83 6.34
N TYR A 432 -22.31 8.16 5.20
CA TYR A 432 -22.44 8.81 3.88
C TYR A 432 -23.86 9.26 3.56
N ILE A 433 -24.87 8.77 4.30
CA ILE A 433 -26.23 9.26 4.18
C ILE A 433 -26.27 10.75 4.60
N PRO A 434 -26.81 11.66 3.78
CA PRO A 434 -26.81 13.08 4.08
C PRO A 434 -27.51 13.44 5.39
N LEU A 435 -26.89 14.32 6.17
CA LEU A 435 -27.47 14.88 7.39
C LEU A 435 -28.82 15.56 7.12
N SER A 436 -28.98 16.21 5.97
CA SER A 436 -30.26 16.80 5.54
C SER A 436 -31.39 15.77 5.47
N ARG A 437 -31.12 14.54 5.02
CA ARG A 437 -32.12 13.46 4.93
C ARG A 437 -32.41 12.87 6.31
N LEU A 438 -31.40 12.73 7.14
CA LEU A 438 -31.58 12.29 8.53
C LEU A 438 -32.45 13.30 9.31
N ALA A 439 -32.19 14.60 9.13
CA ALA A 439 -32.94 15.68 9.78
C ALA A 439 -34.44 15.69 9.39
N GLN A 440 -34.79 15.36 8.14
CA GLN A 440 -36.18 15.21 7.71
C GLN A 440 -36.95 14.12 8.48
N LEU A 441 -36.24 13.14 9.05
CA LEU A 441 -36.80 12.10 9.91
C LEU A 441 -36.65 12.43 11.41
N GLY A 442 -36.22 13.64 11.75
CA GLY A 442 -35.96 14.07 13.11
C GLY A 442 -34.73 13.38 13.74
N LEU A 443 -33.75 12.95 12.93
CA LEU A 443 -32.46 12.47 13.39
C LEU A 443 -31.44 13.60 13.32
N GLN A 444 -30.89 13.96 14.47
CA GLN A 444 -29.78 14.91 14.55
C GLN A 444 -28.45 14.18 14.41
N ASP A 445 -27.37 14.93 14.17
CA ASP A 445 -26.04 14.35 14.08
C ASP A 445 -25.61 13.72 15.43
N ALA A 446 -25.13 12.48 15.37
CA ALA A 446 -24.79 11.65 16.53
C ALA A 446 -23.67 10.65 16.18
N PRO A 447 -23.12 9.90 17.17
CA PRO A 447 -22.21 8.79 16.87
C PRO A 447 -22.81 7.85 15.82
N ALA A 448 -22.01 7.40 14.86
CA ALA A 448 -22.50 6.66 13.69
C ALA A 448 -23.24 5.38 14.11
N ALA A 449 -22.72 4.71 15.13
CA ALA A 449 -23.34 3.53 15.72
C ALA A 449 -24.78 3.78 16.23
N ALA A 450 -25.05 4.97 16.80
CA ALA A 450 -26.36 5.34 17.29
C ALA A 450 -27.32 5.70 16.14
N LEU A 451 -26.82 6.42 15.13
CA LEU A 451 -27.59 6.76 13.93
C LEU A 451 -28.08 5.51 13.20
N VAL A 452 -27.17 4.56 12.93
CA VAL A 452 -27.48 3.32 12.20
C VAL A 452 -28.41 2.40 13.00
N ALA A 453 -28.36 2.45 14.33
CA ALA A 453 -29.24 1.66 15.19
C ALA A 453 -30.68 2.22 15.29
N ASP A 454 -30.90 3.50 14.93
CA ASP A 454 -32.23 4.10 15.02
C ASP A 454 -33.18 3.49 13.96
N PRO A 455 -34.38 3.02 14.34
CA PRO A 455 -35.35 2.43 13.40
C PRO A 455 -35.74 3.35 12.23
N ARG A 456 -35.64 4.67 12.40
CA ARG A 456 -35.93 5.65 11.34
C ARG A 456 -34.87 5.64 10.25
N PHE A 457 -33.63 5.25 10.56
CA PHE A 457 -32.53 5.17 9.59
C PHE A 457 -32.88 4.24 8.41
N ALA A 458 -33.58 3.15 8.70
CA ALA A 458 -34.10 2.20 7.71
C ALA A 458 -34.89 2.87 6.57
N ARG A 459 -35.65 3.93 6.87
CA ARG A 459 -36.48 4.63 5.87
C ARG A 459 -35.61 5.36 4.84
N VAL A 460 -34.48 5.94 5.26
CA VAL A 460 -33.56 6.59 4.32
C VAL A 460 -32.82 5.55 3.49
N CYS A 461 -32.45 4.41 4.09
CA CYS A 461 -31.86 3.30 3.34
C CYS A 461 -32.80 2.78 2.24
N GLU A 462 -34.10 2.59 2.52
CA GLU A 462 -35.06 2.17 1.49
C GLU A 462 -35.19 3.23 0.39
N SER A 463 -35.26 4.52 0.73
CA SER A 463 -35.29 5.60 -0.26
C SER A 463 -34.05 5.60 -1.17
N LEU A 464 -32.85 5.41 -0.61
CA LEU A 464 -31.63 5.28 -1.42
C LEU A 464 -31.61 3.98 -2.25
N ALA A 465 -32.24 2.91 -1.76
CA ALA A 465 -32.39 1.67 -2.52
C ALA A 465 -33.33 1.86 -3.71
N GLU A 466 -34.42 2.62 -3.57
CA GLU A 466 -35.29 3.02 -4.66
C GLU A 466 -34.56 3.85 -5.72
N GLU A 467 -33.74 4.83 -5.30
CA GLU A 467 -32.88 5.59 -6.22
C GLU A 467 -31.90 4.67 -6.98
N ALA A 468 -31.30 3.70 -6.30
CA ALA A 468 -30.43 2.73 -6.95
C ALA A 468 -31.19 1.83 -7.95
N ARG A 469 -32.43 1.41 -7.64
CA ARG A 469 -33.29 0.67 -8.58
C ARG A 469 -33.62 1.52 -9.82
N ALA A 470 -33.98 2.78 -9.63
CA ALA A 470 -34.24 3.72 -10.72
C ALA A 470 -33.00 3.94 -11.58
N GLY A 471 -31.82 4.08 -10.97
CA GLY A 471 -30.54 4.18 -11.68
C GLY A 471 -30.23 2.95 -12.53
N PHE A 472 -30.50 1.75 -12.03
CA PHE A 472 -30.37 0.52 -12.84
C PHE A 472 -31.33 0.48 -14.02
N ALA A 473 -32.58 0.95 -13.85
CA ALA A 473 -33.55 1.01 -14.93
C ALA A 473 -33.12 2.02 -16.02
N ALA A 474 -32.63 3.19 -15.63
CA ALA A 474 -32.07 4.18 -16.55
C ALA A 474 -30.84 3.65 -17.31
N ALA A 475 -29.99 2.87 -16.62
CA ALA A 475 -28.86 2.21 -17.26
C ALA A 475 -29.31 1.18 -18.32
N ASP A 476 -30.36 0.39 -18.04
CA ASP A 476 -30.95 -0.54 -19.01
C ASP A 476 -31.51 0.19 -20.24
N GLU A 477 -32.20 1.32 -20.04
CA GLU A 477 -32.69 2.16 -21.13
C GLU A 477 -31.54 2.70 -22.00
N ALA A 478 -30.49 3.24 -21.39
CA ALA A 478 -29.33 3.74 -22.11
C ALA A 478 -28.66 2.65 -22.96
N LEU A 479 -28.61 1.41 -22.45
CA LEU A 479 -28.04 0.25 -23.15
C LEU A 479 -28.85 -0.18 -24.40
N THR A 480 -30.04 0.37 -24.65
CA THR A 480 -30.77 0.15 -25.91
C THR A 480 -30.16 0.90 -27.10
N ARG A 481 -29.38 1.96 -26.84
CA ARG A 481 -28.79 2.84 -27.85
C ARG A 481 -27.26 2.79 -27.88
N LEU A 482 -26.63 2.05 -26.97
CA LEU A 482 -25.18 1.95 -26.81
C LEU A 482 -24.65 0.60 -27.30
N ASP A 483 -23.35 0.56 -27.61
CA ASP A 483 -22.65 -0.69 -27.97
C ASP A 483 -22.54 -1.61 -26.74
N ARG A 484 -23.48 -2.55 -26.64
CA ARG A 484 -23.54 -3.56 -25.57
C ARG A 484 -22.32 -4.49 -25.58
N ALA A 485 -21.72 -4.75 -26.74
CA ALA A 485 -20.57 -5.63 -26.84
C ALA A 485 -19.34 -4.98 -26.20
N ALA A 486 -19.09 -3.70 -26.50
CA ALA A 486 -18.04 -2.92 -25.85
C ALA A 486 -18.29 -2.76 -24.34
N LEU A 487 -19.55 -2.56 -23.94
CA LEU A 487 -19.94 -2.34 -22.54
C LEU A 487 -20.13 -3.62 -21.71
N LYS A 488 -19.85 -4.80 -22.28
CA LYS A 488 -20.01 -6.08 -21.58
C LYS A 488 -19.41 -6.10 -20.16
N PRO A 489 -18.17 -5.61 -19.89
CA PRO A 489 -17.65 -5.59 -18.53
C PRO A 489 -18.49 -4.72 -17.56
N ALA A 490 -19.00 -3.58 -18.01
CA ALA A 490 -19.85 -2.69 -17.21
C ALA A 490 -21.20 -3.34 -16.90
N ILE A 491 -21.82 -4.00 -17.89
CA ILE A 491 -23.07 -4.74 -17.74
C ILE A 491 -22.91 -5.85 -16.68
N LEU A 492 -21.80 -6.60 -16.73
CA LEU A 492 -21.53 -7.66 -15.75
C LEU A 492 -21.41 -7.13 -14.31
N MET A 493 -20.76 -5.98 -14.16
CA MET A 493 -20.66 -5.31 -12.87
C MET A 493 -22.03 -4.81 -12.39
N MET A 494 -22.81 -4.19 -13.28
CA MET A 494 -24.16 -3.71 -13.03
C MET A 494 -25.07 -4.84 -12.50
N GLU A 495 -25.09 -5.99 -13.17
CA GLU A 495 -25.89 -7.17 -12.74
C GLU A 495 -25.47 -7.69 -11.36
N ASN A 496 -24.16 -7.71 -11.09
CA ASN A 496 -23.65 -8.13 -9.78
C ASN A 496 -24.16 -7.22 -8.66
N TYR A 497 -24.10 -5.90 -8.87
CA TYR A 497 -24.56 -4.93 -7.88
C TYR A 497 -26.08 -4.90 -7.75
N ARG A 498 -26.83 -5.06 -8.84
CA ARG A 498 -28.28 -5.22 -8.79
C ARG A 498 -28.70 -6.40 -7.92
N ARG A 499 -27.93 -7.50 -7.98
CA ARG A 499 -28.14 -8.66 -7.10
C ARG A 499 -27.82 -8.37 -5.64
N VAL A 500 -26.71 -7.69 -5.37
CA VAL A 500 -26.37 -7.23 -4.02
C VAL A 500 -27.51 -6.41 -3.44
N LEU A 501 -28.02 -5.43 -4.19
CA LEU A 501 -29.15 -4.60 -3.78
C LEU A 501 -30.40 -5.43 -3.48
N ALA A 502 -30.76 -6.38 -4.36
CA ALA A 502 -31.91 -7.26 -4.13
C ALA A 502 -31.77 -8.10 -2.85
N ARG A 503 -30.55 -8.58 -2.55
CA ARG A 503 -30.26 -9.32 -1.32
C ARG A 503 -30.33 -8.43 -0.08
N LEU A 504 -29.83 -7.20 -0.15
CA LEU A 504 -29.94 -6.23 0.94
C LEU A 504 -31.41 -5.88 1.21
N ALA A 505 -32.19 -5.58 0.17
CA ALA A 505 -33.61 -5.28 0.32
C ALA A 505 -34.41 -6.45 0.91
N ALA A 506 -34.13 -7.69 0.47
CA ALA A 506 -34.78 -8.88 1.04
C ALA A 506 -34.42 -9.13 2.52
N ARG A 507 -33.25 -8.64 2.95
CA ARG A 507 -32.78 -8.69 4.34
C ARG A 507 -33.42 -7.60 5.21
N GLY A 508 -33.92 -6.55 4.57
CA GLY A 508 -34.44 -5.34 5.20
C GLY A 508 -33.33 -4.38 5.64
N TRP A 509 -33.73 -3.14 5.88
CA TRP A 509 -32.88 -2.08 6.42
C TRP A 509 -33.27 -1.89 7.88
N GLY A 510 -32.36 -2.09 8.83
CA GLY A 510 -32.70 -2.10 10.27
C GLY A 510 -31.50 -2.44 11.15
N VAL A 511 -31.75 -2.83 12.40
CA VAL A 511 -30.73 -3.16 13.42
C VAL A 511 -29.55 -3.92 12.83
N ARG A 512 -28.32 -3.57 13.24
CA ARG A 512 -27.04 -4.12 12.75
C ARG A 512 -27.16 -5.56 12.29
N GLN A 513 -26.91 -5.78 11.02
CA GLN A 513 -27.04 -7.10 10.43
C GLN A 513 -25.66 -7.70 10.14
N GLY A 514 -24.61 -6.91 10.01
CA GLY A 514 -23.26 -7.33 9.66
C GLY A 514 -23.11 -7.71 8.19
N LYS A 515 -21.90 -8.08 7.78
CA LYS A 515 -21.50 -8.20 6.37
C LYS A 515 -22.38 -9.15 5.54
N LEU A 516 -22.87 -8.66 4.39
CA LEU A 516 -23.57 -9.49 3.42
C LEU A 516 -22.61 -10.48 2.73
N ARG A 517 -22.93 -11.79 2.77
CA ARG A 517 -22.20 -12.83 2.02
C ARG A 517 -23.06 -13.37 0.89
N LEU A 518 -22.62 -13.18 -0.37
CA LEU A 518 -23.27 -13.80 -1.54
C LEU A 518 -23.08 -15.32 -1.54
N SER A 519 -24.18 -16.06 -1.77
CA SER A 519 -24.20 -17.53 -1.79
C SER A 519 -23.45 -18.11 -3.00
N ALA A 520 -23.19 -19.42 -2.99
CA ALA A 520 -22.61 -20.11 -4.15
C ALA A 520 -23.55 -20.06 -5.38
N THR A 521 -24.86 -20.19 -5.16
CA THR A 521 -25.89 -20.02 -6.20
C THR A 521 -25.91 -18.60 -6.75
N ASP A 522 -25.60 -17.60 -5.91
CA ASP A 522 -25.49 -16.22 -6.37
C ASP A 522 -24.37 -16.04 -7.38
N ARG A 523 -23.23 -16.67 -7.13
CA ARG A 523 -22.06 -16.58 -8.02
C ARG A 523 -22.28 -17.36 -9.31
N LEU A 524 -22.96 -18.50 -9.27
CA LEU A 524 -23.22 -19.35 -10.44
C LEU A 524 -24.16 -18.67 -11.46
N GLN A 525 -25.21 -18.01 -10.97
CA GLN A 525 -26.16 -17.31 -11.84
C GLN A 525 -25.58 -16.01 -12.47
N LEU A 526 -24.55 -15.42 -11.87
CA LEU A 526 -23.80 -14.33 -12.51
C LEU A 526 -23.10 -14.82 -13.78
N ILE A 527 -22.56 -16.04 -13.75
CA ILE A 527 -21.88 -16.67 -14.89
C ILE A 527 -22.89 -16.96 -16.01
N THR A 528 -24.07 -17.47 -15.70
CA THR A 528 -25.05 -17.85 -16.73
C THR A 528 -25.68 -16.65 -17.44
N ARG A 529 -25.90 -15.51 -16.77
CA ARG A 529 -26.35 -14.28 -17.44
C ARG A 529 -25.22 -13.59 -18.22
N ALA A 530 -23.99 -13.66 -17.72
CA ALA A 530 -22.81 -13.13 -18.43
C ALA A 530 -22.56 -13.77 -19.81
N MET A 531 -23.05 -15.00 -19.96
CA MET A 531 -22.90 -15.82 -21.15
C MET A 531 -24.13 -15.80 -22.06
N ARG A 532 -25.20 -15.07 -21.73
CA ARG A 532 -26.30 -14.89 -22.67
C ARG A 532 -25.80 -14.07 -23.87
N PRO A 533 -25.98 -14.55 -25.12
CA PRO A 533 -25.68 -13.75 -26.30
C PRO A 533 -26.51 -12.46 -26.28
N ALA A 534 -25.92 -11.40 -26.84
CA ALA A 534 -26.47 -10.04 -26.83
C ALA A 534 -27.84 -9.97 -27.50
#